data_AF-A0A5N5ZGB0-F1
#
_entry.id   AF-A0A5N5ZGB0-F1
#
_cell.length_a   1.000
_cell.length_b   1.000
_cell.length_c   1.000
_cell.angle_alpha   90.00
_cell.angle_beta   90.00
_cell.angle_gamma   90.00
#
_symmetry.space_group_name_H-M   'P 1'
#
loop_
_entity.id
_entity.type
_entity.pdbx_description
1 polymer ?
#
loop_
_entity_poly.entity_id
_entity_poly.type
_entity_poly.pdbx_seq_one_letter_code
_entity_poly.pdbx_strand_id
1 'polypeptide(L)'
;MLKIVTISLSFLIFSQSIGFNVKDVVQLGEFFEHAQYHNEQYGDTLLEFISKHYGALKTEHEEEHHEEREKHEKLPFQQISQVTATVFIVQSTEIQFTSIDFSELRDVQFHYLQSDSSLHSQKHLQPPRLS
;
A
#
# COMPACT_ATOMS: atom_id res chain seq x y z
N MET A 1 -1.96 -13.23 -22.46
CA MET A 1 -1.28 -11.92 -22.35
C MET A 1 -1.68 -11.19 -21.10
N LEU A 2 -2.92 -10.70 -20.96
CA LEU A 2 -3.36 -9.97 -19.75
C LEU A 2 -3.10 -10.75 -18.44
N LYS A 3 -3.43 -12.05 -18.38
CA LYS A 3 -3.19 -12.88 -17.19
C LYS A 3 -1.72 -12.92 -16.74
N ILE A 4 -0.79 -13.06 -17.69
CA ILE A 4 0.65 -13.09 -17.40
C ILE A 4 1.09 -11.73 -16.88
N VAL A 5 0.64 -10.65 -17.53
CA VAL A 5 0.92 -9.28 -17.09
C VAL A 5 0.39 -9.04 -15.68
N THR A 6 -0.82 -9.47 -15.36
CA THR A 6 -1.39 -9.35 -14.01
C THR A 6 -0.61 -10.16 -12.99
N ILE A 7 -0.21 -11.41 -13.31
CA ILE A 7 0.61 -12.24 -12.43
C ILE A 7 1.97 -11.58 -12.17
N SER A 8 2.65 -11.11 -13.22
CA SER A 8 3.94 -10.41 -13.09
C SER A 8 3.81 -9.13 -12.27
N LEU A 9 2.75 -8.36 -12.46
CA LEU A 9 2.51 -7.13 -11.70
C LEU A 9 2.21 -7.44 -10.24
N SER A 10 1.36 -8.43 -9.95
CA SER A 10 1.09 -8.87 -8.58
C SER A 10 2.36 -9.37 -7.88
N PHE A 11 3.20 -10.12 -8.59
CA PHE A 11 4.48 -10.57 -8.07
C PHE A 11 5.42 -9.39 -7.75
N LEU A 12 5.54 -8.42 -8.67
CA LEU A 12 6.35 -7.22 -8.44
C LEU A 12 5.88 -6.42 -7.22
N ILE A 13 4.57 -6.20 -7.09
CA ILE A 13 3.98 -5.48 -5.95
C ILE A 13 4.25 -6.25 -4.65
N PHE A 14 4.06 -7.58 -4.67
CA PHE A 14 4.34 -8.44 -3.51
C PHE A 14 5.81 -8.38 -3.10
N SER A 15 6.75 -8.55 -4.05
CA SER A 15 8.18 -8.45 -3.79
C SER A 15 8.56 -7.11 -3.17
N GLN A 16 8.00 -6.00 -3.68
CA GLN A 16 8.24 -4.69 -3.09
C GLN A 16 7.66 -4.58 -1.67
N SER A 17 6.52 -5.21 -1.39
CA SER A 17 5.90 -5.17 -0.04
C SER A 17 6.72 -5.86 1.05
N ILE A 18 7.52 -6.86 0.68
CA ILE A 18 8.45 -7.55 1.60
C ILE A 18 9.84 -6.90 1.64
N GLY A 19 10.02 -5.75 0.99
CA GLY A 19 11.27 -4.99 1.00
C GLY A 19 12.31 -5.44 -0.03
N PHE A 20 11.93 -6.26 -1.03
CA PHE A 20 12.84 -6.71 -2.08
C PHE A 20 13.20 -5.56 -3.02
N ASN A 21 14.49 -5.22 -3.10
CA ASN A 21 15.05 -4.16 -3.93
C ASN A 21 15.85 -4.75 -5.10
N VAL A 22 15.99 -4.00 -6.19
CA VAL A 22 16.90 -4.32 -7.29
C VAL A 22 18.35 -4.49 -6.81
N LYS A 23 18.77 -3.74 -5.79
CA LYS A 23 20.10 -3.91 -5.17
C LYS A 23 20.29 -5.33 -4.63
N ASP A 24 19.26 -5.92 -4.03
CA ASP A 24 19.34 -7.28 -3.47
C ASP A 24 19.59 -8.31 -4.58
N VAL A 25 19.04 -8.10 -5.78
CA VAL A 25 19.30 -8.96 -6.96
C VAL A 25 20.79 -8.94 -7.33
N VAL A 26 21.41 -7.76 -7.33
CA VAL A 26 22.84 -7.61 -7.65
C VAL A 26 23.72 -8.31 -6.60
N GLN A 27 23.27 -8.34 -5.34
CA GLN A 27 24.00 -8.95 -4.23
C GLN A 27 23.82 -10.47 -4.12
N LEU A 28 22.98 -11.10 -4.96
CA LEU A 28 22.77 -12.56 -4.92
C LEU A 28 24.05 -13.35 -5.22
N GLY A 29 24.98 -12.81 -6.02
CA GLY A 29 26.28 -13.44 -6.26
C GLY A 29 27.08 -13.61 -4.96
N GLU A 30 27.25 -12.52 -4.22
CA GLU A 30 27.94 -12.49 -2.92
C GLU A 30 27.25 -13.42 -1.91
N PHE A 31 25.90 -13.45 -1.93
CA PHE A 31 25.13 -14.36 -1.08
C PHE A 31 25.48 -15.83 -1.33
N PHE A 32 25.50 -16.27 -2.59
CA PHE A 32 25.79 -17.67 -2.91
C PHE A 32 27.26 -18.03 -2.67
N GLU A 33 28.19 -17.11 -2.93
CA GLU A 33 29.61 -17.31 -2.63
C GLU A 33 29.84 -17.46 -1.12
N HIS A 34 29.22 -16.60 -0.31
CA HIS A 34 29.33 -16.67 1.14
C HIS A 34 28.65 -17.92 1.71
N ALA A 35 27.49 -18.32 1.18
CA ALA A 35 26.83 -19.57 1.54
C ALA A 35 27.68 -20.80 1.20
N GLN A 36 28.38 -20.78 0.06
CA GLN A 36 29.30 -21.85 -0.32
C GLN A 36 30.51 -21.91 0.62
N TYR A 37 31.10 -20.77 0.96
CA TYR A 37 32.19 -20.69 1.95
C TYR A 37 31.76 -21.29 3.29
N HIS A 38 30.55 -20.95 3.78
CA HIS A 38 30.00 -21.52 5.01
C HIS A 38 29.80 -23.04 4.94
N ASN A 39 29.35 -23.55 3.79
CA ASN A 39 29.22 -24.98 3.57
C ASN A 39 30.59 -25.68 3.60
N GLU A 40 31.60 -25.10 2.96
CA GLU A 40 32.95 -25.67 2.87
C GLU A 40 33.72 -25.59 4.20
N GLN A 41 33.62 -24.50 4.94
CA GLN A 41 34.37 -24.28 6.18
C GLN A 41 33.67 -24.83 7.43
N TYR A 42 32.35 -24.64 7.52
CA TYR A 42 31.58 -24.95 8.73
C TYR A 42 30.61 -26.13 8.54
N GLY A 43 30.41 -26.59 7.29
CA GLY A 43 29.46 -27.66 6.99
C GLY A 43 28.01 -27.19 6.95
N ASP A 44 27.76 -25.87 6.96
CA ASP A 44 26.42 -25.31 7.03
C ASP A 44 25.60 -25.67 5.79
N THR A 45 24.36 -26.11 5.99
CA THR A 45 23.36 -26.16 4.93
C THR A 45 22.89 -24.74 4.58
N LEU A 46 22.29 -24.58 3.39
CA LEU A 46 21.72 -23.29 2.98
C LEU A 46 20.68 -22.75 3.97
N LEU A 47 19.91 -23.63 4.62
CA LEU A 47 18.92 -23.23 5.62
C LEU A 47 19.57 -22.74 6.92
N GLU A 48 20.63 -23.39 7.37
CA GLU A 48 21.40 -22.95 8.53
C GLU A 48 22.08 -21.62 8.25
N PHE A 49 22.67 -21.45 7.07
CA PHE A 49 23.21 -20.18 6.61
C PHE A 49 22.15 -19.06 6.66
N ILE A 50 20.96 -19.29 6.10
CA ILE A 50 19.86 -18.31 6.17
C ILE A 50 19.48 -18.00 7.62
N SER A 51 19.44 -19.01 8.50
CA SER A 51 19.15 -18.81 9.92
C SER A 51 20.22 -17.97 10.64
N LYS A 52 21.49 -18.18 10.32
CA LYS A 52 22.66 -17.44 10.85
C LYS A 52 22.77 -16.02 10.32
N HIS A 53 22.20 -15.69 9.17
CA HIS A 53 22.32 -14.35 8.58
C HIS A 53 21.02 -13.52 8.65
N TYR A 54 19.85 -14.18 8.69
CA TYR A 54 18.53 -13.54 8.61
C TYR A 54 17.50 -14.06 9.62
N GLY A 55 17.86 -15.06 10.43
CA GLY A 55 16.93 -15.77 11.30
C GLY A 55 17.34 -15.81 12.77
N ALA A 56 16.99 -16.91 13.43
CA ALA A 56 17.11 -17.06 14.88
C ALA A 56 18.56 -17.12 15.37
N LEU A 57 19.51 -17.54 14.51
CA LEU A 57 20.92 -17.72 14.88
C LEU A 57 21.77 -16.48 14.56
N LYS A 58 21.15 -15.39 14.09
CA LYS A 58 21.88 -14.20 13.64
C LYS A 58 22.74 -13.56 14.72
N THR A 59 22.18 -13.38 15.91
CA THR A 59 22.89 -12.72 17.01
C THR A 59 24.09 -13.53 17.50
N GLU A 60 23.92 -14.85 17.63
CA GLU A 60 25.00 -15.77 18.03
C GLU A 60 26.10 -15.79 16.98
N HIS A 61 25.74 -15.92 15.70
CA HIS A 61 26.70 -15.92 14.61
C HIS A 61 27.49 -14.60 14.52
N GLU A 62 26.83 -13.46 14.74
CA GLU A 62 27.49 -12.15 14.73
C GLU A 62 28.45 -11.95 15.92
N GLU A 63 28.21 -12.60 17.06
CA GLU A 63 29.10 -12.61 18.22
C GLU A 63 30.31 -13.52 18.04
N GLU A 64 30.14 -14.69 17.43
CA GLU A 64 31.21 -15.66 17.22
C GLU A 64 32.16 -15.28 16.08
N HIS A 65 31.65 -14.64 15.03
CA HIS A 65 32.38 -14.36 13.79
C HIS A 65 32.46 -12.87 13.46
N HIS A 66 33.08 -12.10 14.34
CA HIS A 66 33.25 -10.66 14.17
C HIS A 66 34.11 -10.26 12.95
N GLU A 67 35.01 -11.15 12.51
CA GLU A 67 35.88 -10.96 11.36
C GLU A 67 35.12 -10.89 10.02
N GLU A 68 33.88 -11.39 9.96
CA GLU A 68 33.10 -11.47 8.72
C GLU A 68 32.14 -10.29 8.52
N ARG A 69 32.11 -9.34 9.46
CA ARG A 69 31.20 -8.17 9.45
C ARG A 69 31.21 -7.38 8.15
N GLU A 70 32.38 -7.10 7.57
CA GLU A 70 32.46 -6.37 6.30
C GLU A 70 31.84 -7.14 5.12
N LYS A 71 31.86 -8.48 5.17
CA LYS A 71 31.22 -9.33 4.18
C LYS A 71 29.70 -9.36 4.39
N HIS A 72 29.23 -9.32 5.64
CA HIS A 72 27.80 -9.29 5.96
C HIS A 72 27.11 -8.05 5.37
N GLU A 73 27.79 -6.89 5.32
CA GLU A 73 27.26 -5.66 4.70
C GLU A 73 26.96 -5.79 3.20
N LYS A 74 27.67 -6.71 2.52
CA LYS A 74 27.48 -6.97 1.09
C LYS A 74 26.33 -7.93 0.81
N LEU A 75 25.80 -8.60 1.83
CA LEU A 75 24.68 -9.51 1.67
C LEU A 75 23.38 -8.75 1.34
N PRO A 76 22.46 -9.37 0.58
CA PRO A 76 21.15 -8.78 0.27
C PRO A 76 20.28 -8.66 1.53
N PHE A 77 19.20 -7.90 1.46
CA PHE A 77 18.16 -7.79 2.49
C PHE A 77 18.63 -7.22 3.85
N GLN A 78 19.76 -6.50 3.87
CA GLN A 78 20.24 -5.77 5.05
C GLN A 78 19.45 -4.48 5.33
N GLN A 79 18.49 -4.13 4.47
CA GLN A 79 17.72 -2.89 4.55
C GLN A 79 16.57 -3.06 5.55
N ILE A 80 16.48 -2.20 6.56
CA ILE A 80 15.22 -2.04 7.31
C ILE A 80 14.25 -1.38 6.34
N SER A 81 13.19 -2.11 5.97
CA SER A 81 12.09 -1.71 5.09
C SER A 81 11.93 -0.19 5.07
N GLN A 82 12.51 0.45 4.05
CA GLN A 82 12.19 1.84 3.79
C GLN A 82 10.79 1.80 3.23
N VAL A 83 9.79 1.99 4.10
CA VAL A 83 8.47 2.43 3.69
C VAL A 83 8.68 3.81 3.07
N THR A 84 9.14 3.85 1.83
CA THR A 84 9.12 5.05 1.03
C THR A 84 7.65 5.26 0.73
N ALA A 85 6.98 6.04 1.57
CA ALA A 85 5.64 6.49 1.27
C ALA A 85 5.75 7.27 -0.05
N THR A 86 5.32 6.66 -1.15
CA THR A 86 5.24 7.32 -2.44
C THR A 86 4.14 8.38 -2.32
N VAL A 87 4.52 9.59 -1.92
CA VAL A 87 3.58 10.70 -1.76
C VAL A 87 3.25 11.22 -3.16
N PHE A 88 2.06 10.88 -3.65
CA PHE A 88 1.49 11.52 -4.83
C PHE A 88 0.88 12.85 -4.40
N ILE A 89 1.56 13.96 -4.74
CA ILE A 89 0.97 15.29 -4.62
C ILE A 89 0.10 15.51 -5.84
N VAL A 90 -1.22 15.41 -5.68
CA VAL A 90 -2.15 15.86 -6.71
C VAL A 90 -2.08 17.38 -6.74
N GLN A 91 -1.46 17.93 -7.77
CA GLN A 91 -1.50 19.36 -8.02
C GLN A 91 -2.95 19.71 -8.40
N SER A 92 -3.70 20.30 -7.46
CA SER A 92 -5.03 20.81 -7.74
C SER A 92 -4.88 21.94 -8.75
N THR A 93 -5.08 21.63 -10.02
CA THR A 93 -5.30 22.66 -11.02
C THR A 93 -6.71 23.16 -10.77
N GLU A 94 -6.90 24.46 -10.59
CA GLU A 94 -8.25 25.02 -10.49
C GLU A 94 -8.99 24.73 -11.81
N ILE A 95 -9.79 23.68 -11.82
CA ILE A 95 -10.69 23.39 -12.92
C ILE A 95 -11.78 24.45 -12.82
N GLN A 96 -11.69 25.48 -13.66
CA GLN A 96 -12.80 26.41 -13.82
C GLN A 96 -13.96 25.68 -14.49
N PHE A 97 -14.92 25.25 -13.69
CA PHE A 97 -16.20 24.80 -14.20
C PHE A 97 -16.91 26.01 -14.81
N THR A 98 -17.08 26.02 -16.13
CA THR A 98 -18.04 26.93 -16.74
C THR A 98 -19.41 26.59 -16.16
N SER A 99 -20.07 27.56 -15.52
CA SER A 99 -21.43 27.37 -15.02
C SER A 99 -22.30 26.86 -16.17
N ILE A 100 -22.92 25.70 -15.98
CA ILE A 100 -23.96 25.24 -16.89
C ILE A 100 -25.11 26.22 -16.72
N ASP A 101 -25.38 27.00 -17.76
CA ASP A 101 -26.53 27.89 -17.78
C ASP A 101 -27.77 27.00 -17.86
N PHE A 102 -28.45 26.82 -16.73
CA PHE A 102 -29.73 26.15 -16.71
C PHE A 102 -30.71 27.08 -17.43
N SER A 103 -31.15 26.67 -18.62
CA SER A 103 -32.31 27.29 -19.23
C SER A 103 -33.50 27.02 -18.29
N GLU A 104 -33.88 28.03 -17.50
CA GLU A 104 -35.17 28.01 -16.83
C GLU A 104 -36.20 27.77 -17.93
N LEU A 105 -36.91 26.64 -17.86
CA LEU A 105 -38.08 26.37 -18.69
C LEU A 105 -39.11 27.47 -18.37
N ARG A 106 -39.02 28.58 -19.10
CA ARG A 106 -39.90 29.73 -18.96
C ARG A 106 -41.16 29.49 -19.79
N ASP A 107 -41.89 28.44 -19.42
CA ASP A 107 -43.32 28.28 -19.67
C ASP A 107 -43.82 27.05 -18.92
N VAL A 108 -43.84 27.18 -17.59
CA VAL A 108 -44.40 26.14 -16.74
C VAL A 108 -45.91 26.36 -16.64
N GLN A 109 -46.68 25.67 -17.49
CA GLN A 109 -48.15 25.67 -17.46
C GLN A 109 -48.72 24.80 -16.31
N PHE A 110 -48.22 24.97 -15.09
CA PHE A 110 -48.84 24.34 -13.92
C PHE A 110 -49.60 25.39 -13.11
N HIS A 111 -50.83 25.07 -12.75
CA HIS A 111 -51.67 25.85 -11.86
C HIS A 111 -51.99 25.01 -10.64
N TYR A 112 -51.66 25.52 -9.46
CA TYR A 112 -52.00 24.86 -8.20
C TYR A 112 -53.50 25.02 -7.93
N LEU A 113 -54.22 23.91 -7.95
CA LEU A 113 -55.58 23.86 -7.45
C LEU A 113 -55.55 23.67 -5.94
N GLN A 114 -56.37 24.43 -5.24
CA GLN A 114 -56.55 24.23 -3.80
C GLN A 114 -57.12 22.83 -3.58
N SER A 115 -56.49 22.06 -2.69
CA SER A 115 -57.00 20.75 -2.31
C SER A 115 -58.28 20.91 -1.51
N ASP A 116 -59.35 20.20 -1.88
CA ASP A 116 -60.64 20.20 -1.14
C ASP A 116 -60.58 19.47 0.21
N SER A 117 -59.38 19.15 0.69
CA SER A 117 -59.18 18.44 1.95
C SER A 117 -59.48 19.35 3.15
N SER A 118 -60.58 19.08 3.84
CA SER A 118 -60.95 19.72 5.11
C SER A 118 -60.11 19.24 6.30
N LEU A 119 -59.18 18.29 6.11
CA LEU A 119 -58.29 17.81 7.18
C LEU A 119 -57.46 18.93 7.81
N HIS A 120 -57.12 19.98 7.06
CA HIS A 120 -56.40 21.13 7.61
C HIS A 120 -57.30 22.10 8.41
N SER A 121 -58.62 22.09 8.19
CA SER A 121 -59.56 22.89 9.00
C SER A 121 -59.85 22.24 10.36
N GLN A 122 -59.58 20.94 10.48
CA GLN A 122 -59.59 20.25 11.75
C GLN A 122 -58.37 20.69 12.57
N LYS A 123 -58.59 21.55 13.57
CA LYS A 123 -57.60 22.04 14.56
C LYS A 123 -56.95 20.94 15.43
N HIS A 124 -56.97 19.68 15.00
CA HIS A 124 -56.35 18.54 15.70
C HIS A 124 -54.83 18.52 15.55
N LEU A 125 -54.28 19.22 14.56
CA LEU A 125 -52.84 19.39 14.39
C LEU A 125 -52.37 20.63 15.17
N GLN A 126 -52.13 20.47 16.47
CA GLN A 126 -51.37 21.47 17.23
C GLN A 126 -49.88 21.12 17.19
N PRO A 127 -48.99 22.08 16.94
CA PRO A 127 -47.56 21.82 17.05
C PRO A 127 -47.21 21.37 18.48
N PRO A 128 -46.19 20.52 18.66
CA PRO A 128 -45.77 20.09 19.98
C PRO A 128 -45.41 21.31 20.83
N ARG A 129 -45.92 21.34 22.06
CA ARG A 129 -45.58 22.41 23.01
C ARG A 129 -44.11 22.31 23.34
N LEU A 130 -43.37 23.40 23.13
CA LEU A 130 -42.02 23.55 23.65
C LEU A 130 -42.11 23.54 25.18
N SER A 131 -41.37 22.63 25.81
CA SER A 131 -41.25 22.54 27.27
C SER A 131 -40.59 23.77 27.86
#